data_AF-A0A226X7M9-F1
#
_entry.id   AF-A0A226X7M9-F1
#
_cell.length_a   1.000
_cell.length_b   1.000
_cell.length_c   1.000
_cell.angle_alpha   90.00
_cell.angle_beta   90.00
_cell.angle_gamma   90.00
#
_symmetry.space_group_name_H-M   'P 1'
#
loop_
_entity.id
_entity.type
_entity.pdbx_description
1 polymer ?
#
loop_
_entity_poly.entity_id
_entity_poly.type
_entity_poly.pdbx_seq_one_letter_code
_entity_poly.pdbx_strand_id
1 'polypeptide(L)' 'MIYTTNAIESINMSLRKVIKTRSSFPTDDAVMKLFYLALNNISKKWSMPIRDWKAALNRFAIQFEDRMSPG' A
#
# COMPACT_ATOMS: atom_id res chain seq x y z
N MET A 1 8.72 10.87 -7.24
CA MET A 1 7.59 10.29 -6.48
C MET A 1 7.92 8.96 -5.77
N ILE A 2 9.16 8.42 -5.85
CA ILE A 2 9.55 7.14 -5.21
C ILE A 2 10.23 7.38 -3.83
N TYR A 3 10.62 8.61 -3.52
CA TYR A 3 11.42 8.98 -2.35
C TYR A 3 10.61 9.37 -1.09
N THR A 4 9.29 9.20 -1.09
CA THR A 4 8.46 9.53 0.09
C THR A 4 8.13 8.27 0.88
N THR A 5 8.67 8.14 2.10
CA THR A 5 8.35 7.07 3.05
C THR A 5 6.91 7.13 3.57
N ASN A 6 6.21 8.25 3.35
CA ASN A 6 4.84 8.53 3.82
C ASN A 6 3.85 7.39 3.54
N ALA A 7 3.96 6.70 2.39
CA ALA A 7 3.06 5.60 2.05
C ALA A 7 3.24 4.41 3.00
N ILE A 8 4.49 3.97 3.21
CA ILE A 8 4.83 2.86 4.12
C ILE A 8 4.55 3.27 5.57
N GLU A 9 4.90 4.49 5.94
CA GLU A 9 4.68 5.03 7.29
C GLU A 9 3.19 5.11 7.63
N SER A 10 2.34 5.55 6.69
CA SER A 10 0.88 5.59 6.86
C SER A 10 0.27 4.20 7.11
N ILE A 11 0.75 3.18 6.40
CA ILE A 11 0.34 1.79 6.62
C ILE A 11 0.77 1.33 8.01
N ASN A 12 2.06 1.51 8.35
CA ASN A 12 2.61 1.12 9.65
C ASN A 12 1.89 1.79 10.82
N MET A 13 1.59 3.08 10.70
CA MET A 13 0.81 3.83 11.70
C MET A 13 -0.59 3.24 11.87
N SER A 14 -1.26 2.93 10.76
CA SER A 14 -2.61 2.36 10.78
C SER A 14 -2.64 0.97 11.41
N LEU A 15 -1.68 0.10 11.06
CA LEU A 15 -1.55 -1.24 11.66
C LEU A 15 -1.25 -1.15 13.16
N ARG A 16 -0.30 -0.30 13.58
CA ARG A 16 0.02 -0.06 15.00
C ARG A 16 -1.21 0.41 15.77
N LYS A 17 -2.04 1.28 15.19
CA LYS A 17 -3.28 1.77 15.80
C LYS A 17 -4.27 0.64 16.07
N VAL A 18 -4.42 -0.29 15.12
CA VAL A 18 -5.37 -1.41 15.21
C VAL A 18 -4.96 -2.45 16.26
N ILE A 19 -3.66 -2.63 16.49
CA ILE A 19 -3.15 -3.57 17.51
C ILE A 19 -2.93 -2.93 18.88
N LYS A 20 -2.91 -1.60 19.00
CA LYS A 20 -2.61 -0.88 20.26
C LYS A 20 -3.50 -1.30 21.43
N THR A 21 -4.73 -1.73 21.16
CA THR A 21 -5.71 -2.14 22.18
C THR A 21 -5.70 -3.65 22.46
N ARG A 22 -4.82 -4.43 21.80
CA ARG A 22 -4.72 -5.89 21.92
C ARG A 22 -3.38 -6.24 22.57
N SER A 23 -3.40 -6.82 23.78
CA SER A 23 -2.16 -7.24 24.46
C SER A 23 -1.64 -8.60 23.98
N SER A 24 -2.50 -9.46 23.45
CA SER A 24 -2.15 -10.77 22.89
C SER A 24 -3.18 -11.24 21.88
N PHE A 25 -2.79 -12.22 21.06
CA PHE A 25 -3.67 -12.90 20.12
C PHE A 25 -3.71 -14.40 20.45
N PRO A 26 -4.90 -15.03 20.33
CA PRO A 26 -5.05 -16.44 20.68
C PRO A 26 -4.38 -17.38 19.67
N THR A 27 -4.24 -16.95 18.40
CA THR A 27 -3.57 -17.68 17.32
C THR A 27 -2.98 -16.73 16.29
N ASP A 28 -2.03 -17.21 15.49
CA ASP A 28 -1.46 -16.44 14.37
C ASP A 28 -2.53 -16.07 13.33
N ASP A 29 -3.49 -16.97 13.07
CA ASP A 29 -4.63 -16.71 12.19
C ASP A 29 -5.47 -15.51 12.63
N ALA A 30 -5.61 -15.29 13.94
CA ALA A 30 -6.36 -14.15 14.46
C ALA A 30 -5.65 -12.83 14.15
N VAL A 31 -4.32 -12.79 14.23
CA VAL A 31 -3.49 -11.63 13.81
C VAL A 31 -3.64 -11.40 12.31
N MET A 32 -3.50 -12.45 11.52
CA MET A 32 -3.57 -12.37 10.06
C MET A 32 -4.93 -11.85 9.57
N LYS A 33 -6.03 -12.34 10.15
CA LYS A 33 -7.38 -11.84 9.84
C LYS A 33 -7.53 -10.36 10.20
N LEU A 34 -7.00 -9.94 11.35
CA LEU A 34 -7.06 -8.54 11.76
C LEU A 34 -6.28 -7.63 10.79
N PHE A 35 -5.08 -8.03 10.39
CA PHE A 35 -4.27 -7.30 9.42
C PHE A 35 -4.93 -7.26 8.05
N TYR A 36 -5.49 -8.37 7.59
CA TYR A 36 -6.26 -8.41 6.35
C TYR A 36 -7.41 -7.39 6.35
N LEU A 37 -8.21 -7.37 7.42
CA LEU A 37 -9.31 -6.41 7.56
C LEU A 37 -8.82 -4.96 7.63
N ALA A 38 -7.72 -4.71 8.33
CA ALA A 38 -7.11 -3.38 8.41
C ALA A 38 -6.62 -2.90 7.04
N LEU A 39 -5.90 -3.75 6.30
CA LEU A 39 -5.41 -3.45 4.96
C LEU A 39 -6.56 -3.22 3.96
N ASN A 40 -7.62 -4.04 4.02
CA ASN A 40 -8.81 -3.84 3.20
C ASN A 40 -9.45 -2.47 3.47
N ASN A 41 -9.53 -2.07 4.74
CA ASN A 41 -10.05 -0.74 5.09
C ASN A 41 -9.14 0.41 4.68
N ILE A 42 -7.82 0.24 4.73
CA ILE A 42 -6.85 1.23 4.21
C ILE A 42 -7.01 1.37 2.70
N SER A 43 -7.10 0.26 1.97
CA SER A 43 -7.24 0.23 0.52
C SER A 43 -8.45 1.02 0.03
N LYS A 44 -9.57 0.99 0.76
CA LYS A 44 -10.77 1.79 0.43
C LYS A 44 -10.52 3.30 0.40
N LYS A 45 -9.51 3.79 1.12
CA LYS A 45 -9.14 5.22 1.18
C LYS A 45 -8.14 5.61 0.09
N TRP A 46 -7.52 4.65 -0.59
CA TRP A 46 -6.55 4.87 -1.66
C TRP A 46 -7.24 5.01 -3.02
N SER A 47 -8.17 5.97 -3.12
CA SER A 47 -8.90 6.27 -4.36
C SER A 47 -8.25 7.38 -5.18
N MET A 48 -7.31 8.12 -4.60
CA MET A 48 -6.68 9.26 -5.25
C MET A 48 -5.71 8.79 -6.35
N PRO A 49 -5.82 9.31 -7.59
CA PRO A 49 -4.88 8.98 -8.64
C PRO A 49 -3.47 9.46 -8.30
N ILE A 50 -2.48 8.66 -8.69
CA ILE A 50 -1.07 9.01 -8.53
C ILE A 50 -0.77 10.23 -9.41
N ARG A 51 -0.27 11.30 -8.79
CA ARG A 51 0.14 12.52 -9.50
C ARG A 51 1.21 12.19 -10.53
N ASP A 52 1.10 12.79 -11.71
CA ASP A 52 2.06 12.64 -12.81
C ASP A 52 2.29 11.19 -13.29
N TRP A 53 1.33 10.28 -13.02
CA TRP A 53 1.44 8.87 -13.38
C TRP A 53 1.66 8.63 -14.87
N LYS A 54 1.00 9.41 -15.74
CA LYS A 54 1.18 9.30 -17.20
C LYS A 54 2.62 9.60 -17.63
N ALA A 55 3.25 10.62 -17.03
CA ALA A 55 4.63 10.95 -17.34
C ALA A 55 5.59 9.87 -16.83
N ALA A 56 5.33 9.30 -15.65
CA ALA A 56 6.10 8.19 -15.11
C ALA A 56 5.96 6.92 -15.98
N LEU A 57 4.74 6.60 -16.42
CA LEU A 57 4.47 5.48 -17.33
C LEU A 57 5.24 5.61 -18.65
N ASN A 58 5.25 6.79 -19.28
CA ASN A 58 6.01 7.01 -20.51
C ASN A 58 7.51 6.75 -20.29
N ARG A 59 8.07 7.14 -19.13
CA ARG A 59 9.47 6.85 -18.78
C ARG A 59 9.69 5.35 -18.60
N PHE A 60 8.76 4.64 -17.95
CA PHE A 60 8.86 3.19 -17.79
C PHE A 60 8.73 2.44 -19.11
N ALA A 61 7.85 2.87 -20.01
CA ALA A 61 7.70 2.27 -21.33
C ALA A 61 8.97 2.38 -22.17
N ILE A 62 9.69 3.50 -22.10
CA ILE A 62 11.00 3.65 -22.77
C ILE A 62 12.08 2.79 -22.10
N GLN A 63 12.13 2.79 -20.76
CA GLN A 63 13.18 2.10 -20.01
C GLN A 63 13.02 0.56 -20.01
N PHE A 64 11.79 0.08 -20.16
CA PHE A 64 11.42 -1.33 -20.08
C PHE A 64 10.50 -1.71 -21.26
N GLU A 65 10.95 -1.39 -22.47
CA GLU A 65 10.20 -1.58 -23.72
C GLU A 65 9.67 -3.01 -23.91
N ASP A 66 10.44 -4.03 -23.52
CA ASP A 66 10.06 -5.44 -23.64
C ASP A 66 9.03 -5.91 -22.59
N ARG A 67 8.74 -5.09 -21.57
CA ARG A 67 7.86 -5.46 -20.45
C ARG A 67 6.56 -4.68 -20.38
N MET A 68 6.45 -3.60 -21.14
CA MET A 68 5.31 -2.69 -21.10
C MET A 68 4.73 -2.55 -22.51
N SER A 69 3.47 -2.93 -22.71
CA SER A 69 2.76 -2.58 -23.96
C SER A 69 2.64 -1.06 -24.06
N PRO A 70 2.89 -0.44 -25.23
CA PRO A 70 2.48 0.93 -25.44
C PRO A 70 0.96 1.01 -25.23
N GLY A 71 0.53 1.97 -24.41
CA GLY A 71 -0.88 2.25 -24.13
C GLY A 71 -1.41 3.38 -25.00
#